data_AF-A0A2M8GNE5-F1
#
_entry.id   AF-A0A2M8GNE5-F1
#
_cell.length_a   1.000
_cell.length_b   1.000
_cell.length_c   1.000
_cell.angle_alpha   90.00
_cell.angle_beta   90.00
_cell.angle_gamma   90.00
#
_symmetry.space_group_name_H-M   'P 1'
#
loop_
_entity.id
_entity.type
_entity.pdbx_description
1 polymer ?
#
loop_
_entity_poly.entity_id
_entity_poly.type
_entity_poly.pdbx_seq_one_letter_code
_entity_poly.pdbx_strand_id
1 'polypeptide(L)'
;MLGKITESYLTACPTVKYVGLCGTSTANIDFQAIKKHKIVFSNVIDYGDEPAAEYMFMLLLMLARGVGKYQWQKMPTEIMGKSIGIIGLGALGKAIANLALGFKMKVFYFSSHRKSDWEKRGLEYMDLKTLLQNNDVAAISTPTNVKVLGKPEFEIIKPNSVLMYLSSGEALDKQAFIE
;
A
#
# COMPACT_ATOMS: atom_id res chain seq x y z
N MET A 1 12.98 13.67 -6.39
CA MET A 1 11.51 13.74 -6.52
C MET A 1 11.23 14.06 -7.98
N LEU A 2 10.45 13.25 -8.70
CA LEU A 2 10.09 13.55 -10.09
C LEU A 2 9.22 14.81 -10.11
N GLY A 3 9.53 15.76 -11.01
CA GLY A 3 8.76 16.99 -11.15
C GLY A 3 7.30 16.71 -11.54
N LYS A 4 6.40 17.63 -11.17
CA LYS A 4 4.99 17.58 -11.57
C LYS A 4 4.85 18.04 -13.02
N ILE A 5 4.20 17.24 -13.87
CA ILE A 5 3.84 17.64 -15.22
C ILE A 5 2.56 18.48 -15.11
N THR A 6 2.71 19.79 -15.26
CA THR A 6 1.65 20.80 -15.14
C THR A 6 1.27 21.36 -16.51
N GLU A 7 0.12 22.04 -16.57
CA GLU A 7 -0.32 22.82 -17.74
C GLU A 7 0.76 23.78 -18.28
N SER A 8 1.53 24.42 -17.40
CA SER A 8 2.58 25.35 -17.82
C SER A 8 3.70 24.66 -18.59
N TYR A 9 4.10 23.44 -18.19
CA TYR A 9 5.09 22.66 -18.93
C TYR A 9 4.56 22.24 -20.30
N LEU A 10 3.31 21.76 -20.37
CA LEU A 10 2.72 21.32 -21.63
C LEU A 10 2.53 22.48 -22.61
N THR A 11 2.16 23.66 -22.11
CA THR A 11 2.04 24.88 -22.92
C THR A 11 3.39 25.35 -23.48
N ALA A 12 4.47 25.21 -22.71
CA ALA A 12 5.83 25.56 -23.15
C ALA A 12 6.40 24.54 -24.16
N CYS A 13 5.78 23.37 -24.31
CA CYS A 13 6.23 22.28 -25.18
C CYS A 13 5.14 21.88 -26.20
N PRO A 14 4.75 22.76 -27.14
CA PRO A 14 3.58 22.58 -28.00
C PRO A 14 3.71 21.44 -29.02
N THR A 15 4.90 20.89 -29.21
CA THR A 15 5.16 19.78 -30.15
C THR A 15 5.06 18.40 -29.49
N VAL A 16 4.90 18.33 -28.17
CA VAL A 16 4.79 17.07 -27.43
C VAL A 16 3.49 16.36 -27.80
N LYS A 17 3.60 15.08 -28.15
CA LYS A 17 2.46 14.21 -28.48
C LYS A 17 2.30 13.04 -27.51
N TYR A 18 3.33 12.78 -26.70
CA TYR A 18 3.40 11.62 -25.83
C TYR A 18 4.12 11.94 -24.53
N VAL A 19 3.59 11.46 -23.41
CA VAL A 19 4.21 11.49 -22.09
C VAL A 19 4.23 10.06 -21.55
N GLY A 20 5.44 9.54 -21.30
CA GLY A 20 5.66 8.23 -20.70
C GLY A 20 6.25 8.37 -19.30
N LEU A 21 5.66 7.70 -18.31
CA LEU A 21 6.18 7.66 -16.95
C LEU A 21 6.81 6.31 -16.62
N CYS A 22 8.09 6.31 -16.25
CA CYS A 22 8.79 5.13 -15.73
C CYS A 22 8.44 4.90 -14.25
N GLY A 23 7.16 4.66 -13.95
CA GLY A 23 6.66 4.49 -12.60
C GLY A 23 5.14 4.26 -12.54
N THR A 24 4.69 3.49 -11.54
CA THR A 24 3.27 3.14 -11.38
C THR A 24 2.42 4.30 -10.87
N SER A 25 2.99 5.15 -10.00
CA SER A 25 2.27 6.27 -9.38
C SER A 25 2.14 7.45 -10.33
N THR A 26 0.92 7.91 -10.58
CA THR A 26 0.62 9.05 -11.46
C THR A 26 0.30 10.33 -10.71
N ALA A 27 0.64 10.41 -9.41
CA ALA A 27 0.31 11.55 -8.56
C ALA A 27 0.88 12.90 -9.06
N ASN A 28 1.93 12.85 -9.88
CA ASN A 28 2.59 14.01 -10.46
C ASN A 28 2.06 14.40 -11.86
N ILE A 29 0.96 13.80 -12.33
CA ILE A 29 0.42 14.03 -13.67
C ILE A 29 -0.88 14.86 -13.59
N ASP A 30 -0.90 15.98 -14.31
CA ASP A 30 -2.15 16.73 -14.56
C ASP A 30 -2.91 16.13 -15.75
N PHE A 31 -3.81 15.19 -15.45
CA PHE A 31 -4.61 14.51 -16.48
C PHE A 31 -5.58 15.45 -17.23
N GLN A 32 -5.98 16.57 -16.63
CA GLN A 32 -6.81 17.55 -17.34
C GLN A 32 -5.99 18.27 -18.41
N ALA A 33 -4.76 18.65 -18.08
CA ALA A 33 -3.83 19.24 -19.03
C ALA A 33 -3.47 18.26 -20.16
N ILE A 34 -3.12 17.00 -19.84
CA ILE A 34 -2.85 15.96 -20.85
C ILE A 34 -4.01 15.83 -21.85
N LYS A 35 -5.26 15.79 -21.34
CA LYS A 35 -6.46 15.71 -22.17
C LYS A 35 -6.67 16.96 -23.03
N LYS A 36 -6.49 18.16 -22.45
CA LYS A 36 -6.63 19.45 -23.14
C LYS A 36 -5.67 19.57 -24.33
N HIS A 37 -4.41 19.17 -24.13
CA HIS A 37 -3.35 19.22 -25.14
C HIS A 37 -3.37 18.03 -26.11
N LYS A 38 -4.33 17.09 -25.96
CA LYS A 38 -4.47 15.89 -26.79
C LYS A 38 -3.20 15.02 -26.81
N ILE A 39 -2.54 14.93 -25.67
CA ILE A 39 -1.31 14.15 -25.49
C ILE A 39 -1.66 12.72 -25.11
N VAL A 40 -0.99 11.74 -25.71
CA VAL A 40 -1.09 10.34 -25.29
C VAL A 40 -0.25 10.15 -24.03
N PHE A 41 -0.84 9.52 -23.01
CA PHE A 41 -0.14 9.19 -21.77
C PHE A 41 -0.05 7.69 -21.57
N SER A 42 1.10 7.21 -21.09
CA SER A 42 1.23 5.87 -20.53
C SER A 42 2.18 5.87 -19.34
N ASN A 43 2.06 4.84 -18.52
CA ASN A 43 2.97 4.59 -17.41
C ASN A 43 3.28 3.10 -17.32
N VAL A 44 4.44 2.78 -16.72
CA VAL A 44 4.77 1.39 -16.40
C VAL A 44 3.97 0.99 -15.15
N ILE A 45 3.14 -0.04 -15.30
CA ILE A 45 2.40 -0.68 -14.21
C ILE A 45 2.99 -2.07 -13.94
N ASP A 46 2.69 -2.64 -12.77
CA ASP A 46 2.98 -4.04 -12.43
C ASP A 46 4.48 -4.46 -12.48
N TYR A 47 5.42 -3.54 -12.24
CA TYR A 47 6.88 -3.83 -12.29
C TYR A 47 7.61 -3.76 -10.94
N GLY A 48 6.91 -3.39 -9.87
CA GLY A 48 7.53 -3.06 -8.57
C GLY A 48 6.86 -3.71 -7.37
N ASP A 49 5.88 -4.59 -7.59
CA ASP A 49 5.04 -5.16 -6.54
C ASP A 49 5.79 -6.17 -5.68
N GLU A 50 6.53 -7.10 -6.29
CA GLU A 50 7.35 -8.09 -5.57
C GLU A 50 8.49 -7.43 -4.78
N PRO A 51 9.33 -6.55 -5.34
CA PRO A 51 10.38 -5.88 -4.57
C PRO A 51 9.83 -5.02 -3.42
N ALA A 52 8.68 -4.35 -3.62
CA ALA A 52 8.04 -3.59 -2.56
C ALA A 52 7.49 -4.50 -1.45
N ALA A 53 6.91 -5.65 -1.80
CA ALA A 53 6.47 -6.65 -0.83
C ALA A 53 7.67 -7.23 -0.05
N GLU A 54 8.77 -7.57 -0.72
CA GLU A 54 10.01 -8.03 -0.08
C GLU A 54 10.56 -6.98 0.90
N TYR A 55 10.58 -5.71 0.49
CA TYR A 55 11.01 -4.61 1.35
C TYR A 55 10.10 -4.45 2.58
N MET A 56 8.78 -4.61 2.41
CA MET A 56 7.83 -4.59 3.53
C MET A 56 8.13 -5.71 4.52
N PHE A 57 8.35 -6.94 4.04
CA PHE A 57 8.65 -8.08 4.89
C PHE A 57 10.02 -7.96 5.57
N MET A 58 11.03 -7.39 4.89
CA MET A 58 12.31 -7.06 5.50
C MET A 58 12.11 -6.14 6.71
N LEU A 59 11.37 -5.03 6.54
CA LEU A 59 11.09 -4.10 7.64
C LEU A 59 10.28 -4.75 8.77
N LEU A 60 9.27 -5.56 8.43
CA LEU A 60 8.47 -6.28 9.41
C LEU A 60 9.33 -7.27 10.22
N LEU A 61 10.23 -8.01 9.57
CA LEU A 61 11.15 -8.93 10.23
C LEU A 61 12.16 -8.18 11.11
N MET A 62 12.69 -7.04 10.66
CA MET A 62 13.56 -6.19 11.48
C MET A 62 12.84 -5.74 12.75
N LEU A 63 11.61 -5.25 12.64
CA LEU A 63 10.79 -4.87 13.80
C LEU A 63 10.52 -6.06 14.73
N ALA A 64 10.16 -7.22 14.18
CA ALA A 64 9.86 -8.41 14.96
C ALA A 64 11.10 -8.95 15.69
N ARG A 65 12.28 -8.86 15.08
CA ARG A 65 13.54 -9.39 15.63
C ARG A 65 14.37 -8.38 16.43
N GLY A 66 13.93 -7.12 16.50
CA GLY A 66 14.66 -6.08 17.23
C GLY A 66 15.94 -5.62 16.52
N VAL A 67 15.97 -5.69 15.19
CA VAL A 67 17.13 -5.25 14.40
C VAL A 67 16.92 -3.79 14.02
N GLY A 68 17.79 -2.91 14.53
CA GLY A 68 17.77 -1.48 14.23
C GLY A 68 17.27 -0.64 15.41
N LYS A 69 16.74 0.56 15.10
CA LYS A 69 16.33 1.53 16.12
C LYS A 69 15.02 1.17 16.83
N TYR A 70 14.12 0.48 16.13
CA TYR A 70 12.76 0.21 16.59
C TYR A 70 12.51 -1.30 16.69
N GLN A 71 11.71 -1.70 17.68
CA GLN A 71 11.33 -3.08 17.92
C GLN A 71 9.82 -3.14 18.20
N TRP A 72 9.13 -4.14 17.65
CA TRP A 72 7.69 -4.29 17.80
C TRP A 72 7.30 -4.65 19.24
N GLN A 73 7.91 -5.69 19.80
CA GLN A 73 7.62 -6.17 21.15
C GLN A 73 8.78 -5.85 22.09
N LYS A 74 8.63 -6.01 23.40
CA LYS A 74 9.76 -5.81 24.34
C LYS A 74 10.88 -6.83 24.13
N MET A 75 10.53 -8.04 23.68
CA MET A 75 11.46 -9.11 23.29
C MET A 75 11.25 -9.45 21.82
N PRO A 76 12.28 -9.96 21.11
CA PRO A 76 12.11 -10.49 19.76
C PRO A 76 10.97 -11.52 19.68
N THR A 77 10.21 -11.47 18.59
CA THR A 77 9.07 -12.34 18.32
C THR A 77 9.12 -12.88 16.89
N GLU A 78 8.52 -14.03 16.63
CA GLU A 78 8.33 -14.55 15.28
C GLU A 78 7.08 -13.97 14.62
N ILE A 79 7.09 -13.81 13.29
CA ILE A 79 5.89 -13.44 12.53
C ILE A 79 5.02 -14.66 12.16
N MET A 80 5.58 -15.87 12.23
CA MET A 80 4.85 -17.10 11.90
C MET A 80 3.62 -17.26 12.82
N GLY A 81 2.48 -17.60 12.23
CA GLY A 81 1.21 -17.76 12.96
C GLY A 81 0.51 -16.47 13.40
N LYS A 82 1.18 -15.31 13.31
CA LYS A 82 0.55 -13.99 13.51
C LYS A 82 -0.40 -13.65 12.36
N SER A 83 -1.31 -12.72 12.60
CA SER A 83 -2.28 -12.28 11.61
C SER A 83 -1.82 -11.03 10.85
N ILE A 84 -2.08 -10.98 9.54
CA ILE A 84 -1.88 -9.81 8.70
C ILE A 84 -3.17 -9.50 7.93
N GLY A 85 -3.65 -8.26 8.09
CA GLY A 85 -4.77 -7.70 7.35
C GLY A 85 -4.29 -6.82 6.21
N ILE A 86 -4.56 -7.21 4.97
CA ILE A 86 -4.15 -6.47 3.77
C ILE A 86 -5.30 -5.57 3.30
N ILE A 87 -5.08 -4.26 3.30
CA ILE A 87 -6.05 -3.27 2.85
C ILE A 87 -5.76 -2.93 1.38
N GLY A 88 -6.63 -3.44 0.50
CA GLY A 88 -6.44 -3.45 -0.95
C GLY A 88 -5.77 -4.73 -1.42
N LEU A 89 -6.42 -5.51 -2.29
CA LEU A 89 -5.86 -6.75 -2.85
C LEU A 89 -5.58 -6.62 -4.37
N GLY A 90 -4.82 -5.56 -4.70
CA GLY A 90 -4.27 -5.29 -6.04
C GLY A 90 -2.98 -6.07 -6.32
N ALA A 91 -2.14 -5.63 -7.26
CA ALA A 91 -0.87 -6.30 -7.57
C ALA A 91 0.04 -6.41 -6.33
N LEU A 92 0.37 -5.28 -5.70
CA LEU A 92 1.14 -5.25 -4.44
C LEU A 92 0.48 -6.07 -3.31
N GLY A 93 -0.82 -5.90 -3.09
CA GLY A 93 -1.53 -6.65 -2.05
C GLY A 93 -1.44 -8.17 -2.25
N LYS A 94 -1.49 -8.63 -3.50
CA LYS A 94 -1.32 -10.05 -3.84
C LYS A 94 0.12 -10.52 -3.62
N ALA A 95 1.12 -9.71 -3.95
CA ALA A 95 2.52 -10.01 -3.66
C ALA A 95 2.76 -10.14 -2.14
N ILE A 96 2.23 -9.21 -1.35
CA ILE A 96 2.24 -9.26 0.13
C ILE A 96 1.56 -10.53 0.63
N ALA A 97 0.38 -10.88 0.09
CA ALA A 97 -0.34 -12.08 0.48
C ALA A 97 0.45 -13.38 0.21
N ASN A 98 1.14 -13.47 -0.93
CA ASN A 98 1.99 -14.62 -1.24
C ASN A 98 3.11 -14.80 -0.21
N LEU A 99 3.83 -13.72 0.12
CA LEU A 99 4.89 -13.77 1.13
C LEU A 99 4.33 -14.12 2.51
N ALA A 100 3.20 -13.51 2.90
CA ALA A 100 2.54 -13.78 4.18
C ALA A 100 2.16 -15.27 4.34
N LEU A 101 1.58 -15.86 3.30
CA LEU A 101 1.28 -17.30 3.27
C LEU A 101 2.56 -18.13 3.36
N GLY A 102 3.63 -17.74 2.67
CA GLY A 102 4.94 -18.39 2.76
C GLY A 102 5.54 -18.39 4.16
N PHE A 103 5.39 -17.28 4.90
CA PHE A 103 5.74 -17.18 6.32
C PHE A 103 4.73 -17.84 7.27
N LYS A 104 3.69 -18.48 6.73
CA LYS A 104 2.60 -19.14 7.48
C LYS A 104 1.89 -18.19 8.44
N MET A 105 1.69 -16.95 8.03
CA MET A 105 0.81 -15.99 8.70
C MET A 105 -0.66 -16.31 8.39
N LYS A 106 -1.57 -15.86 9.25
CA LYS A 106 -3.01 -15.85 8.95
C LYS A 106 -3.31 -14.61 8.12
N VAL A 107 -3.80 -14.78 6.90
CA VAL A 107 -3.93 -13.67 5.95
C VAL A 107 -5.38 -13.27 5.78
N PHE A 108 -5.69 -12.04 6.14
CA PHE A 108 -7.00 -11.41 5.97
C PHE A 108 -6.90 -10.27 4.97
N TYR A 109 -8.01 -9.89 4.34
CA TYR A 109 -8.01 -8.76 3.42
C TYR A 109 -9.32 -7.98 3.40
N PHE A 110 -9.20 -6.69 3.08
CA PHE A 110 -10.30 -5.80 2.76
C PHE A 110 -10.11 -5.25 1.33
N SER A 111 -11.17 -5.24 0.53
CA SER A 111 -11.16 -4.60 -0.79
C SER A 111 -12.58 -4.33 -1.28
N SER A 112 -12.73 -3.44 -2.27
CA SER A 112 -14.04 -3.10 -2.85
C SER A 112 -14.74 -4.29 -3.52
N HIS A 113 -14.00 -5.31 -3.94
CA HIS A 113 -14.53 -6.49 -4.60
C HIS A 113 -13.87 -7.75 -4.06
N ARG A 114 -14.69 -8.71 -3.61
CA ARG A 114 -14.24 -10.03 -3.14
C ARG A 114 -13.36 -10.71 -4.19
N LYS A 115 -12.34 -11.43 -3.73
CA LYS A 115 -11.35 -12.17 -4.52
C LYS A 115 -11.44 -13.65 -4.18
N SER A 116 -12.47 -14.32 -4.68
CA SER A 116 -12.76 -15.73 -4.39
C SER A 116 -11.59 -16.68 -4.69
N ASP A 117 -10.80 -16.42 -5.73
CA ASP A 117 -9.62 -17.24 -6.04
C ASP A 117 -8.51 -17.14 -4.99
N TRP A 118 -8.42 -16.01 -4.29
CA TRP A 118 -7.50 -15.84 -3.17
C TRP A 118 -8.07 -16.43 -1.88
N GLU A 119 -9.39 -16.40 -1.70
CA GLU A 119 -10.05 -17.06 -0.58
C GLU A 119 -9.81 -18.58 -0.60
N LYS A 120 -9.88 -19.20 -1.78
CA LYS A 120 -9.52 -20.62 -1.98
C LYS A 120 -8.06 -20.95 -1.63
N ARG A 121 -7.18 -19.94 -1.57
CA ARG A 121 -5.76 -20.09 -1.22
C ARG A 121 -5.50 -19.84 0.27
N GLY A 122 -6.54 -19.70 1.08
CA GLY A 122 -6.45 -19.51 2.53
C GLY A 122 -6.47 -18.06 3.00
N LEU A 123 -6.86 -17.11 2.15
CA LEU A 123 -7.17 -15.75 2.59
C LEU A 123 -8.61 -15.66 3.10
N GLU A 124 -8.85 -14.80 4.07
CA GLU A 124 -10.20 -14.53 4.58
C GLU A 124 -10.56 -13.05 4.39
N TYR A 125 -11.75 -12.79 3.83
CA TYR A 125 -12.24 -11.42 3.71
C TYR A 125 -12.69 -10.89 5.08
N MET A 126 -12.35 -9.64 5.39
CA MET A 126 -12.86 -8.89 6.54
C MET A 126 -13.28 -7.49 6.11
N ASP A 127 -14.31 -6.93 6.73
CA ASP A 127 -14.56 -5.50 6.64
C ASP A 127 -13.42 -4.70 7.31
N LEU A 128 -13.25 -3.44 6.92
CA LEU A 128 -12.13 -2.61 7.37
C LEU A 128 -12.05 -2.49 8.90
N LYS A 129 -13.19 -2.30 9.57
CA LYS A 129 -13.24 -2.14 11.03
C LYS A 129 -12.75 -3.40 11.73
N THR A 130 -13.31 -4.55 11.35
CA THR A 130 -12.91 -5.85 11.88
C THR A 130 -11.44 -6.15 11.60
N LEU A 131 -10.95 -5.82 10.41
CA LEU A 131 -9.56 -6.02 10.03
C LEU A 131 -8.62 -5.23 10.95
N LEU A 132 -8.88 -3.94 11.18
CA LEU A 132 -8.05 -3.07 12.02
C LEU A 132 -8.05 -3.51 13.50
N GLN A 133 -9.17 -4.01 14.00
CA GLN A 133 -9.32 -4.41 15.41
C GLN A 133 -8.65 -5.74 15.76
N ASN A 134 -8.48 -6.65 14.78
CA ASN A 134 -8.13 -8.05 15.07
C ASN A 134 -6.75 -8.48 14.56
N ASN A 135 -6.11 -7.72 13.67
CA ASN A 135 -4.86 -8.13 13.04
C ASN A 135 -3.60 -7.64 13.76
N ASP A 136 -2.58 -8.49 13.87
CA ASP A 136 -1.29 -8.12 14.45
C ASP A 136 -0.53 -7.14 13.52
N VAL A 137 -0.70 -7.29 12.21
CA VAL A 137 -0.14 -6.42 11.19
C VAL A 137 -1.27 -5.93 10.28
N ALA A 138 -1.32 -4.63 9.98
CA ALA A 138 -2.15 -4.08 8.92
C ALA A 138 -1.25 -3.56 7.79
N ALA A 139 -1.46 -3.98 6.55
CA ALA A 139 -0.66 -3.57 5.40
C ALA A 139 -1.53 -2.84 4.37
N ILE A 140 -1.20 -1.58 4.08
CA ILE A 140 -1.95 -0.77 3.11
C ILE A 140 -1.32 -0.91 1.72
N SER A 141 -2.12 -1.29 0.73
CA SER A 141 -1.71 -1.37 -0.68
C SER A 141 -2.80 -0.86 -1.63
N THR A 142 -3.55 0.15 -1.18
CA THR A 142 -4.56 0.85 -2.00
C THR A 142 -3.92 1.83 -2.99
N PRO A 143 -4.65 2.23 -4.04
CA PRO A 143 -4.22 3.31 -4.93
C PRO A 143 -3.90 4.61 -4.18
N THR A 144 -2.99 5.41 -4.73
CA THR A 144 -2.42 6.60 -4.07
C THR A 144 -3.42 7.72 -3.76
N ASN A 145 -4.58 7.72 -4.42
CA ASN A 145 -5.64 8.74 -4.32
C ASN A 145 -6.85 8.28 -3.50
N VAL A 146 -6.73 7.15 -2.79
CA VAL A 146 -7.83 6.60 -1.98
C VAL A 146 -7.45 6.76 -0.52
N LYS A 147 -8.14 7.63 0.21
CA LYS A 147 -8.02 7.75 1.67
C LYS A 147 -8.76 6.59 2.34
N VAL A 148 -8.07 5.90 3.23
CA VAL A 148 -8.58 4.69 3.90
C VAL A 148 -8.59 4.86 5.41
N LEU A 149 -7.51 5.41 5.98
CA LEU A 149 -7.38 5.58 7.43
C LEU A 149 -7.44 7.06 7.80
N GLY A 150 -8.45 7.44 8.57
CA GLY A 150 -8.52 8.70 9.28
C GLY A 150 -8.50 8.47 10.79
N LYS A 151 -8.85 9.53 11.53
CA LYS A 151 -8.93 9.50 12.98
C LYS A 151 -9.81 8.35 13.54
N PRO A 152 -11.03 8.11 13.03
CA PRO A 152 -11.88 7.04 13.55
C PRO A 152 -11.27 5.65 13.38
N GLU A 153 -10.55 5.42 12.28
CA GLU A 153 -9.88 4.14 12.02
C GLU A 153 -8.66 3.93 12.92
N PHE A 154 -7.90 5.00 13.22
CA PHE A 154 -6.77 4.93 14.14
C PHE A 154 -7.22 4.69 15.60
N GLU A 155 -8.35 5.25 16.01
CA GLU A 155 -8.91 5.06 17.37
C GLU A 155 -9.30 3.61 17.68
N ILE A 156 -9.58 2.81 16.65
CA ILE A 156 -10.01 1.41 16.80
C ILE A 156 -8.92 0.40 16.46
N ILE A 157 -7.74 0.85 16.03
CA ILE A 157 -6.68 -0.08 15.63
C ILE A 157 -6.25 -0.93 16.82
N LYS A 158 -5.96 -2.21 16.57
CA LYS A 158 -5.52 -3.13 17.60
C LYS A 158 -4.29 -2.55 18.34
N PRO A 159 -4.32 -2.41 19.67
CA PRO A 159 -3.14 -1.98 20.42
C PRO A 159 -1.96 -2.92 20.21
N ASN A 160 -0.75 -2.38 20.17
CA ASN A 160 0.49 -3.13 19.90
C ASN A 160 0.50 -3.88 18.54
N SER A 161 -0.25 -3.40 17.55
CA SER A 161 -0.15 -3.86 16.16
C SER A 161 0.92 -3.09 15.37
N VAL A 162 1.26 -3.59 14.19
CA VAL A 162 2.16 -2.92 13.24
C VAL A 162 1.35 -2.46 12.04
N LEU A 163 1.44 -1.16 11.70
CA LEU A 163 0.92 -0.63 10.45
C LEU A 163 2.06 -0.51 9.42
N MET A 164 1.90 -1.15 8.27
CA MET A 164 2.84 -1.13 7.17
C MET A 164 2.26 -0.33 6.01
N TYR A 165 2.98 0.72 5.59
CA TYR A 165 2.60 1.58 4.47
C TYR A 165 3.85 2.04 3.71
N LEU A 166 3.95 1.65 2.43
CA LEU A 166 5.12 1.91 1.58
C LEU A 166 4.83 2.92 0.46
N SER A 167 3.98 3.91 0.71
CA SER A 167 3.64 4.93 -0.27
C SER A 167 3.59 6.32 0.36
N SER A 168 3.64 7.34 -0.49
CA SER A 168 3.50 8.75 -0.13
C SER A 168 2.11 9.32 -0.44
N GLY A 169 1.18 8.47 -0.89
CA GLY A 169 -0.19 8.84 -1.24
C GLY A 169 -1.08 9.20 -0.05
N GLU A 170 -2.37 9.35 -0.34
CA GLU A 170 -3.41 9.86 0.56
C GLU A 170 -4.08 8.77 1.41
N ALA A 171 -3.53 7.55 1.41
CA ALA A 171 -4.16 6.40 2.05
C ALA A 171 -4.39 6.57 3.56
N LEU A 172 -3.60 7.42 4.21
CA LEU A 172 -3.79 7.79 5.60
C LEU A 172 -3.80 9.30 5.81
N ASP A 173 -4.55 9.72 6.82
CA ASP A 173 -4.44 11.04 7.41
C ASP A 173 -3.16 11.12 8.26
N LYS A 174 -2.18 11.89 7.78
CA LYS A 174 -0.87 11.99 8.44
C LYS A 174 -0.95 12.64 9.81
N GLN A 175 -1.86 13.59 9.99
CA GLN A 175 -2.00 14.27 11.28
C GLN A 175 -2.59 13.30 12.30
N ALA A 176 -3.68 12.61 11.92
CA ALA A 176 -4.30 11.63 12.81
C ALA A 176 -3.42 10.41 13.10
N PHE A 177 -2.42 10.11 12.25
CA PHE A 177 -1.46 9.04 12.50
C PHE A 177 -0.39 9.39 13.55
N ILE A 178 -0.08 10.69 13.71
CA ILE A 178 0.97 11.16 14.64
C ILE A 178 0.42 11.29 16.07
N GLU A 179 -0.87 11.60 16.19
CA GLU A 179 -1.61 11.70 17.46
C GLU A 179 -1.81 10.35 18.13
#